data_AF-A0A1V5ZLV6-F1
#
_entry.id   AF-A0A1V5ZLV6-F1
#
_cell.length_a   1.000
_cell.length_b   1.000
_cell.length_c   1.000
_cell.angle_alpha   90.00
_cell.angle_beta   90.00
_cell.angle_gamma   90.00
#
_symmetry.space_group_name_H-M   'P 1'
#
loop_
_entity.id
_entity.type
_entity.pdbx_description
1 polymer ?
#
loop_
_entity_poly.entity_id
_entity_poly.type
_entity_poly.pdbx_seq_one_letter_code
_entity_poly.pdbx_strand_id
1 'polypeptide(L)'
;MFTQNDFWKILELLTKGEVEDLDTITKAIAESERSKTQSYFETIVDQICFRTSDQLRLRELLINWYSSIKSLITISKSSSDVFSLPSAYLDELFRSFGYPCNLDRLTNLTKAYFFLDLVNMYKVKGTPFDLYKVLNYYGLGEIDIVEFWLMKNEKSNLVFRAKEVYPDSNIYKIPVTDIPFETLIKNDPHWLLTKETILRKNKTSIINLPSKSPYFAIRARNLITNLLKGILVLMNELHKEYEEWESTGTLEIRDIEITHLKIRVSLLELFLSCCYIFKKMYDEKYGSDKIIDLSRYLCYNGELTDFNDIYQEYDSYIYTRPNTRTEQKEKLEEFTNLFYRPMTENFLRSDTNIGDLLYQINPSLKLTLDEWPDFDRQTILFSYLINDLSDWLKYTANMDSPYLTNWIYGNIFDDLKEVINFFKPYRARLAGILDTLLFDARLGNTIIVEDDLKKIEVTQRIVDFNTPNSIPCCIYPEMECEDSTATFYSRETYDCGSKFDIGSCDDRADYDFNITEEIYDVYICRPYDEQYYVGGGVVRNYFYPPPSS
;
A
#
# COMPACT_ATOMS: atom_id res chain seq x y z
N MET A 1 27.75 15.96 -11.17
CA MET A 1 28.88 16.58 -11.92
C MET A 1 29.59 17.53 -10.95
N PHE A 2 30.93 17.56 -10.89
CA PHE A 2 31.64 18.41 -9.92
C PHE A 2 31.40 19.89 -10.17
N THR A 3 31.15 20.63 -9.10
CA THR A 3 30.95 22.07 -9.12
C THR A 3 32.25 22.80 -8.81
N GLN A 4 32.30 24.10 -9.12
CA GLN A 4 33.39 24.96 -8.65
C GLN A 4 33.48 24.97 -7.12
N ASN A 5 32.38 24.78 -6.41
CA ASN A 5 32.34 24.75 -4.96
C ASN A 5 33.10 23.53 -4.40
N ASP A 6 33.00 22.37 -5.05
CA ASP A 6 33.71 21.15 -4.63
C ASP A 6 35.23 21.33 -4.71
N PHE A 7 35.72 22.02 -5.75
CA PHE A 7 37.15 22.37 -5.85
C PHE A 7 37.62 23.22 -4.66
N TRP A 8 36.85 24.27 -4.31
CA TRP A 8 37.20 25.17 -3.22
C TRP A 8 37.14 24.48 -1.85
N LYS A 9 36.15 23.63 -1.62
CA LYS A 9 36.05 22.83 -0.39
C LYS A 9 37.23 21.87 -0.23
N ILE A 10 37.63 21.18 -1.29
CA ILE A 10 38.82 20.30 -1.25
C ILE A 10 40.08 21.14 -1.02
N LEU A 11 40.22 22.28 -1.68
CA LEU A 11 41.37 23.16 -1.46
C LEU A 11 41.44 23.67 -0.02
N GLU A 12 40.29 24.03 0.56
CA GLU A 12 40.18 24.45 1.94
C GLU A 12 40.56 23.32 2.90
N LEU A 13 40.06 22.11 2.69
CA LEU A 13 40.45 20.92 3.44
C LEU A 13 41.97 20.71 3.42
N LEU A 14 42.60 20.75 2.25
CA LEU A 14 44.05 20.52 2.14
C LEU A 14 44.88 21.66 2.74
N THR A 15 44.34 22.87 2.83
CA THR A 15 45.06 24.05 3.35
C THR A 15 44.87 24.21 4.86
N LYS A 16 43.66 23.99 5.37
CA LYS A 16 43.28 24.23 6.78
C LYS A 16 43.14 22.95 7.61
N GLY A 17 43.06 21.79 6.97
CA GLY A 17 42.91 20.48 7.62
C GLY A 17 41.46 20.04 7.85
N GLU A 18 40.50 20.96 7.85
CA GLU A 18 39.09 20.65 8.11
C GLU A 18 38.17 21.43 7.17
N VAL A 19 37.07 20.78 6.76
CA VAL A 19 35.98 21.40 6.02
C VAL A 19 34.67 20.68 6.36
N GLU A 20 33.62 21.48 6.59
CA GLU A 20 32.25 21.00 6.76
C GLU A 20 31.67 20.60 5.39
N ASP A 21 30.74 19.64 5.38
CA ASP A 21 30.02 19.21 4.18
C ASP A 21 30.88 18.67 3.02
N LEU A 22 31.91 17.90 3.33
CA LEU A 22 32.64 17.07 2.36
C LEU A 22 32.63 15.63 2.85
N ASP A 23 32.25 14.70 1.98
CA ASP A 23 32.11 13.28 2.36
C ASP A 23 33.48 12.65 2.70
N THR A 24 33.44 11.61 3.54
CA THR A 24 34.64 10.93 4.04
C THR A 24 35.47 10.28 2.95
N ILE A 25 34.85 9.81 1.85
CA ILE A 25 35.55 9.19 0.73
C ILE A 25 36.34 10.26 -0.04
N THR A 26 35.72 11.40 -0.33
CA THR A 26 36.36 12.55 -0.98
C THR A 26 37.52 13.09 -0.13
N LYS A 27 37.35 13.16 1.20
CA LYS A 27 38.44 13.54 2.14
C LYS A 27 39.63 12.59 2.01
N ALA A 28 39.39 11.28 2.08
CA ALA A 28 40.44 10.27 1.99
C ALA A 28 41.17 10.29 0.63
N ILE A 29 40.43 10.47 -0.48
CA ILE A 29 41.03 10.59 -1.81
C ILE A 29 41.88 11.87 -1.90
N ALA A 30 41.40 12.99 -1.35
CA ALA A 30 42.13 14.25 -1.37
C ALA A 30 43.48 14.18 -0.64
N GLU A 31 43.50 13.55 0.54
CA GLU A 31 44.74 13.33 1.30
C GLU A 31 45.71 12.37 0.59
N SER A 32 45.17 11.32 -0.04
CA SER A 32 45.97 10.38 -0.85
C SER A 32 46.62 11.08 -2.04
N GLU A 33 45.86 11.90 -2.77
CA GLU A 33 46.38 12.64 -3.94
C GLU A 33 47.34 13.76 -3.54
N ARG A 34 47.14 14.39 -2.37
CA ARG A 34 48.12 15.34 -1.80
C ARG A 34 49.45 14.66 -1.53
N SER A 35 49.43 13.50 -0.88
CA SER A 35 50.65 12.74 -0.57
C SER A 35 51.43 12.36 -1.85
N LYS A 36 50.72 11.90 -2.89
CA LYS A 36 51.33 11.60 -4.20
C LYS A 36 51.89 12.83 -4.88
N THR A 37 51.17 13.95 -4.83
CA THR A 37 51.60 15.22 -5.45
C THR A 37 52.82 15.79 -4.73
N GLN A 38 52.84 15.74 -3.40
CA GLN A 38 53.99 16.17 -2.61
C GLN A 38 55.24 15.36 -2.97
N SER A 39 55.14 14.03 -3.01
CA SER A 39 56.27 13.17 -3.42
C SER A 39 56.77 13.49 -4.84
N TYR A 40 55.86 13.78 -5.78
CA TYR A 40 56.23 14.21 -7.13
C TYR A 40 57.00 15.54 -7.12
N PHE A 41 56.52 16.54 -6.38
CA PHE A 41 57.20 17.83 -6.27
C PHE A 41 58.58 17.68 -5.64
N GLU A 42 58.71 16.92 -4.56
CA GLU A 42 59.98 16.71 -3.86
C GLU A 42 61.02 15.95 -4.70
N THR A 43 60.56 15.02 -5.54
CA THR A 43 61.46 14.12 -6.29
C THR A 43 61.82 14.66 -7.68
N ILE A 44 60.87 15.33 -8.35
CA ILE A 44 60.99 15.66 -9.78
C ILE A 44 61.07 17.17 -10.02
N VAL A 45 60.25 17.96 -9.30
CA VAL A 45 60.12 19.40 -9.57
C VAL A 45 61.13 20.22 -8.79
N ASP A 46 61.36 19.86 -7.53
CA ASP A 46 62.22 20.61 -6.64
C ASP A 46 63.69 20.40 -6.99
N GLN A 47 64.36 21.50 -7.36
CA GLN A 47 65.81 21.55 -7.48
C GLN A 47 66.40 22.17 -6.20
N ILE A 48 67.47 21.56 -5.67
CA ILE A 48 68.08 21.89 -4.37
C ILE A 48 68.47 23.38 -4.24
N CYS A 49 68.70 24.07 -5.37
CA CYS A 49 69.23 25.42 -5.43
C CYS A 49 68.26 26.56 -5.08
N PHE A 50 66.96 26.31 -4.86
CA PHE A 50 65.96 27.38 -4.68
C PHE A 50 65.11 27.32 -3.39
N ARG A 51 65.60 26.74 -2.29
CA ARG A 51 64.90 26.67 -0.98
C ARG A 51 64.84 27.99 -0.20
N THR A 52 64.10 28.99 -0.70
CA THR A 52 63.71 30.16 0.10
C THR A 52 62.35 29.94 0.77
N SER A 53 62.04 30.70 1.82
CA SER A 53 60.74 30.62 2.52
C SER A 53 59.56 30.87 1.59
N ASP A 54 59.70 31.81 0.65
CA ASP A 54 58.64 32.16 -0.30
C ASP A 54 58.43 31.06 -1.35
N GLN A 55 59.52 30.43 -1.79
CA GLN A 55 59.46 29.29 -2.70
C GLN A 55 58.77 28.09 -2.04
N LEU A 56 59.02 27.83 -0.75
CA LEU A 56 58.33 26.78 0.01
C LEU A 56 56.82 27.06 0.16
N ARG A 57 56.43 28.31 0.41
CA ARG A 57 55.02 28.72 0.48
C ARG A 57 54.31 28.57 -0.86
N LEU A 58 54.95 29.03 -1.95
CA LEU A 58 54.41 28.87 -3.29
C LEU A 58 54.26 27.38 -3.66
N ARG A 59 55.25 26.56 -3.29
CA ARG A 59 55.23 25.11 -3.50
C ARG A 59 54.04 24.48 -2.80
N GLU A 60 53.80 24.80 -1.53
CA GLU A 60 52.67 24.25 -0.77
C GLU A 60 51.32 24.64 -1.39
N LEU A 61 51.18 25.89 -1.83
CA LEU A 61 49.99 26.34 -2.55
C LEU A 61 49.76 25.54 -3.84
N LEU A 62 50.82 25.34 -4.64
CA LEU A 62 50.74 24.60 -5.90
C LEU A 62 50.43 23.11 -5.68
N ILE A 63 51.02 22.50 -4.65
CA ILE A 63 50.71 21.12 -4.24
C ILE A 63 49.23 21.02 -3.90
N ASN A 64 48.71 21.89 -3.02
CA ASN A 64 47.32 21.84 -2.60
C ASN A 64 46.37 22.09 -3.78
N TRP A 65 46.63 23.09 -4.62
CA TRP A 65 45.83 23.37 -5.82
C TRP A 65 45.81 22.17 -6.77
N TYR A 66 46.98 21.66 -7.17
CA TYR A 66 47.06 20.55 -8.10
C TYR A 66 46.41 19.28 -7.53
N SER A 67 46.58 19.03 -6.23
CA SER A 67 45.96 17.90 -5.54
C SER A 67 44.44 18.02 -5.53
N SER A 68 43.87 19.21 -5.34
CA SER A 68 42.42 19.42 -5.45
C SER A 68 41.89 19.06 -6.84
N ILE A 69 42.57 19.50 -7.90
CA ILE A 69 42.19 19.14 -9.29
C ILE A 69 42.31 17.63 -9.50
N LYS A 70 43.42 17.04 -9.08
CA LYS A 70 43.70 15.62 -9.28
C LYS A 70 42.72 14.74 -8.51
N SER A 71 42.30 15.16 -7.32
CA SER A 71 41.26 14.49 -6.54
C SER A 71 39.95 14.45 -7.30
N LEU A 72 39.50 15.58 -7.86
CA LEU A 72 38.30 15.63 -8.71
C LEU A 72 38.43 14.69 -9.92
N ILE A 73 39.59 14.65 -10.58
CA ILE A 73 39.85 13.73 -11.70
C ILE A 73 39.80 12.27 -11.24
N THR A 74 40.43 11.93 -10.10
CA THR A 74 40.44 10.58 -9.55
C THR A 74 39.03 10.14 -9.18
N ILE A 75 38.26 10.99 -8.51
CA ILE A 75 36.85 10.70 -8.18
C ILE A 75 36.02 10.55 -9.46
N SER A 76 36.24 11.40 -10.47
CA SER A 76 35.60 11.27 -11.79
C SER A 76 36.02 10.01 -12.55
N LYS A 77 37.15 9.38 -12.21
CA LYS A 77 37.60 8.12 -12.80
C LYS A 77 37.06 6.92 -12.03
N SER A 78 36.92 7.01 -10.71
CA SER A 78 36.29 5.98 -9.89
C SER A 78 34.76 6.00 -9.97
N SER A 79 34.16 7.12 -10.41
CA SER A 79 32.71 7.28 -10.61
C SER A 79 32.11 6.41 -11.72
N SER A 80 32.87 5.50 -12.34
CA SER A 80 32.32 4.45 -13.20
C SER A 80 31.46 3.46 -12.41
N ASP A 81 31.70 3.32 -11.11
CA ASP A 81 30.91 2.46 -10.23
C ASP A 81 29.85 3.29 -9.46
N VAL A 82 28.58 3.01 -9.74
CA VAL A 82 27.41 3.67 -9.16
C VAL A 82 27.34 3.45 -7.64
N PHE A 83 27.80 2.30 -7.14
CA PHE A 83 27.76 1.99 -5.71
C PHE A 83 28.74 2.81 -4.88
N SER A 84 29.77 3.36 -5.52
CA SER A 84 30.77 4.21 -4.86
C SER A 84 30.36 5.68 -4.74
N LEU A 85 29.24 6.07 -5.36
CA LEU A 85 28.82 7.46 -5.44
C LEU A 85 28.10 7.94 -4.17
N PRO A 86 28.50 9.09 -3.60
CA PRO A 86 27.70 9.82 -2.62
C PRO A 86 26.24 10.07 -3.07
N SER A 87 25.29 10.10 -2.12
CA SER A 87 23.84 10.28 -2.38
C SER A 87 23.54 11.47 -3.29
N ALA A 88 24.14 12.62 -2.99
CA ALA A 88 23.91 13.85 -3.74
C ALA A 88 24.34 13.72 -5.21
N TYR A 89 25.37 12.92 -5.49
CA TYR A 89 25.80 12.64 -6.86
C TYR A 89 24.90 11.63 -7.55
N LEU A 90 24.34 10.66 -6.83
CA LEU A 90 23.30 9.77 -7.37
C LEU A 90 22.07 10.59 -7.78
N ASP A 91 21.59 11.50 -6.92
CA ASP A 91 20.42 12.33 -7.22
C ASP A 91 20.63 13.18 -8.48
N GLU A 92 21.82 13.76 -8.62
CA GLU A 92 22.18 14.52 -9.82
C GLU A 92 22.29 13.62 -11.06
N LEU A 93 22.74 12.37 -10.90
CA LEU A 93 22.80 11.38 -11.97
C LEU A 93 21.39 11.02 -12.46
N PHE A 94 20.43 10.78 -11.56
CA PHE A 94 19.01 10.58 -11.92
C PHE A 94 18.44 11.78 -12.69
N ARG A 95 18.69 13.00 -12.21
CA ARG A 95 18.27 14.24 -12.90
C ARG A 95 18.89 14.36 -14.29
N SER A 96 20.17 14.03 -14.43
CA SER A 96 20.87 14.05 -15.72
C SER A 96 20.29 13.03 -16.72
N PHE A 97 19.75 11.92 -16.21
CA PHE A 97 19.01 10.93 -17.00
C PHE A 97 17.56 11.36 -17.28
N GLY A 98 17.11 12.51 -16.78
CA GLY A 98 15.76 13.03 -16.98
C GLY A 98 14.72 12.40 -16.07
N TYR A 99 15.12 11.76 -14.96
CA TYR A 99 14.20 11.32 -13.91
C TYR A 99 13.93 12.49 -12.95
N PRO A 100 12.71 13.06 -12.93
CA PRO A 100 12.44 14.30 -12.20
C PRO A 100 11.98 14.07 -10.76
N CYS A 101 11.72 12.83 -10.36
CA CYS A 101 11.03 12.53 -9.11
C CYS A 101 11.97 12.51 -7.91
N ASN A 102 11.41 12.77 -6.73
CA ASN A 102 12.16 12.78 -5.47
C ASN A 102 12.65 11.36 -5.10
N LEU A 103 13.88 11.29 -4.60
CA LEU A 103 14.60 10.08 -4.18
C LEU A 103 14.89 10.06 -2.67
N ASP A 104 14.43 11.05 -1.89
CA ASP A 104 14.72 11.18 -0.45
C ASP A 104 14.31 9.95 0.37
N ARG A 105 13.32 9.18 -0.11
CA ARG A 105 12.85 7.93 0.51
C ARG A 105 13.75 6.72 0.27
N LEU A 106 14.71 6.81 -0.64
CA LEU A 106 15.57 5.68 -1.02
C LEU A 106 16.92 5.80 -0.33
N THR A 107 17.38 4.69 0.27
CA THR A 107 18.76 4.60 0.79
C THR A 107 19.77 4.69 -0.35
N ASN A 108 21.03 5.05 -0.08
CA ASN A 108 22.07 5.15 -1.12
C ASN A 108 22.23 3.84 -1.91
N LEU A 109 22.18 2.71 -1.21
CA LEU A 109 22.27 1.39 -1.83
C LEU A 109 21.09 1.15 -2.78
N THR A 110 19.87 1.46 -2.32
CA THR A 110 18.65 1.34 -3.13
C THR A 110 18.67 2.30 -4.32
N LYS A 111 19.14 3.54 -4.15
CA LYS A 111 19.35 4.50 -5.25
C LYS A 111 20.30 3.95 -6.30
N ALA A 112 21.40 3.31 -5.88
CA ALA A 112 22.36 2.72 -6.82
C ALA A 112 21.76 1.57 -7.64
N TYR A 113 21.06 0.63 -6.98
CA TYR A 113 20.33 -0.44 -7.69
C TYR A 113 19.24 0.11 -8.61
N PHE A 114 18.45 1.06 -8.11
CA PHE A 114 17.39 1.70 -8.89
C PHE A 114 17.97 2.40 -10.11
N PHE A 115 19.12 3.06 -10.01
CA PHE A 115 19.74 3.72 -11.14
C PHE A 115 20.16 2.73 -12.24
N LEU A 116 20.80 1.62 -11.86
CA LEU A 116 21.18 0.57 -12.81
C LEU A 116 19.95 -0.03 -13.51
N ASP A 117 18.87 -0.20 -12.76
CA ASP A 117 17.60 -0.65 -13.31
C ASP A 117 16.93 0.39 -14.18
N LEU A 118 16.96 1.67 -13.80
CA LEU A 118 16.40 2.78 -14.56
C LEU A 118 16.95 2.80 -15.99
N VAL A 119 18.27 2.59 -16.15
CA VAL A 119 18.91 2.49 -17.48
C VAL A 119 18.30 1.38 -18.34
N ASN A 120 17.91 0.27 -17.73
CA ASN A 120 17.24 -0.83 -18.42
C ASN A 120 15.74 -0.57 -18.64
N MET A 121 15.08 0.04 -17.66
CA MET A 121 13.67 0.41 -17.70
C MET A 121 13.37 1.38 -18.84
N TYR A 122 14.27 2.34 -19.11
CA TYR A 122 14.13 3.24 -20.27
C TYR A 122 13.95 2.52 -21.62
N LYS A 123 14.46 1.29 -21.75
CA LYS A 123 14.32 0.47 -22.97
C LYS A 123 12.93 -0.16 -23.11
N VAL A 124 12.26 -0.41 -21.98
CA VAL A 124 10.97 -1.10 -21.88
C VAL A 124 9.89 -0.22 -21.24
N LYS A 125 10.08 1.10 -21.32
CA LYS A 125 9.25 2.11 -20.69
C LYS A 125 7.79 2.00 -21.15
N GLY A 126 6.86 2.12 -20.21
CA GLY A 126 5.42 1.99 -20.48
C GLY A 126 4.92 0.55 -20.45
N THR A 127 5.75 -0.42 -20.08
CA THR A 127 5.27 -1.78 -19.80
C THR A 127 4.75 -1.88 -18.35
N PRO A 128 3.73 -2.73 -18.08
CA PRO A 128 3.28 -2.97 -16.71
C PRO A 128 4.40 -3.45 -15.77
N PHE A 129 5.30 -4.29 -16.28
CA PHE A 129 6.46 -4.78 -15.53
C PHE A 129 7.36 -3.65 -15.03
N ASP A 130 7.64 -2.66 -15.89
CA ASP A 130 8.47 -1.52 -15.53
C ASP A 130 7.82 -0.69 -14.40
N LEU A 131 6.53 -0.37 -14.54
CA LEU A 131 5.77 0.32 -13.52
C LEU A 131 5.76 -0.46 -12.18
N TYR A 132 5.56 -1.78 -12.24
CA TYR A 132 5.65 -2.65 -11.07
C TYR A 132 7.00 -2.56 -10.38
N LYS A 133 8.07 -2.71 -11.15
CA LYS A 133 9.44 -2.76 -10.63
C LYS A 133 9.85 -1.43 -9.99
N VAL A 134 9.44 -0.31 -10.57
CA VAL A 134 9.69 1.02 -10.00
C VAL A 134 8.93 1.20 -8.69
N LEU A 135 7.64 0.84 -8.64
CA LEU A 135 6.84 0.99 -7.43
C LEU A 135 7.37 0.12 -6.28
N ASN A 136 7.97 -1.03 -6.59
CA ASN A 136 8.64 -1.87 -5.61
C ASN A 136 9.81 -1.16 -4.90
N TYR A 137 10.59 -0.33 -5.63
CA TYR A 137 11.64 0.50 -5.01
C TYR A 137 11.09 1.47 -3.97
N TYR A 138 9.84 1.91 -4.13
CA TYR A 138 9.12 2.76 -3.18
C TYR A 138 8.32 1.96 -2.12
N GLY A 139 8.60 0.65 -1.98
CA GLY A 139 8.00 -0.20 -0.96
C GLY A 139 6.61 -0.74 -1.30
N LEU A 140 6.22 -0.70 -2.58
CA LEU A 140 4.96 -1.27 -3.08
C LEU A 140 5.24 -2.57 -3.86
N GLY A 141 5.55 -3.65 -3.13
CA GLY A 141 5.93 -4.94 -3.73
C GLY A 141 4.76 -5.83 -4.15
N GLU A 142 3.62 -5.72 -3.46
CA GLU A 142 2.42 -6.52 -3.72
C GLU A 142 1.37 -5.68 -4.46
N ILE A 143 1.61 -5.36 -5.73
CA ILE A 143 0.63 -4.62 -6.53
C ILE A 143 0.17 -5.40 -7.76
N ASP A 144 -1.08 -5.17 -8.15
CA ASP A 144 -1.63 -5.56 -9.43
C ASP A 144 -1.84 -4.34 -10.31
N ILE A 145 -1.53 -4.45 -11.59
CA ILE A 145 -1.84 -3.48 -12.61
C ILE A 145 -3.02 -4.03 -13.39
N VAL A 146 -4.12 -3.28 -13.36
CA VAL A 146 -5.37 -3.63 -14.04
C VAL A 146 -5.62 -2.66 -15.17
N GLU A 147 -6.00 -3.17 -16.34
CA GLU A 147 -6.47 -2.37 -17.47
C GLU A 147 -7.99 -2.42 -17.55
N PHE A 148 -8.63 -1.32 -17.90
CA PHE A 148 -10.07 -1.28 -18.06
C PHE A 148 -10.48 -1.49 -19.53
N TRP A 149 -11.49 -2.32 -19.72
CA TRP A 149 -12.11 -2.61 -21.00
C TRP A 149 -13.53 -2.08 -20.99
N LEU A 150 -13.88 -1.30 -22.00
CA LEU A 150 -15.24 -0.83 -22.17
C LEU A 150 -16.10 -1.96 -22.72
N MET A 151 -17.16 -2.33 -22.01
CA MET A 151 -18.08 -3.38 -22.44
C MET A 151 -19.50 -3.15 -21.90
N LYS A 152 -20.43 -4.05 -22.27
CA LYS A 152 -21.77 -4.08 -21.70
C LYS A 152 -21.80 -5.08 -20.54
N ASN A 153 -22.41 -4.69 -19.42
CA ASN A 153 -22.75 -5.65 -18.37
C ASN A 153 -24.01 -6.45 -18.74
N GLU A 154 -24.44 -7.34 -17.85
CA GLU A 154 -25.63 -8.20 -18.03
C GLU A 154 -26.91 -7.39 -18.24
N LYS A 155 -27.00 -6.20 -17.62
CA LYS A 155 -28.11 -5.25 -17.80
C LYS A 155 -27.98 -4.38 -19.06
N SER A 156 -27.08 -4.74 -19.99
CA SER A 156 -26.77 -4.00 -21.22
C SER A 156 -26.27 -2.56 -21.02
N ASN A 157 -25.83 -2.20 -19.81
CA ASN A 157 -25.24 -0.90 -19.52
C ASN A 157 -23.74 -0.88 -19.87
N LEU A 158 -23.25 0.26 -20.37
CA LEU A 158 -21.81 0.45 -20.57
C LEU A 158 -21.09 0.56 -19.22
N VAL A 159 -20.05 -0.25 -19.09
CA VAL A 159 -19.18 -0.31 -17.92
C VAL A 159 -17.72 -0.48 -18.36
N PHE A 160 -16.82 -0.05 -17.49
CA PHE A 160 -15.39 -0.34 -17.55
C PHE A 160 -15.10 -1.56 -16.67
N ARG A 161 -14.86 -2.70 -17.31
CA ARG A 161 -14.48 -3.93 -16.62
C ARG A 161 -12.97 -4.00 -16.51
N ALA A 162 -12.46 -4.20 -15.30
CA ALA A 162 -11.02 -4.35 -15.11
C ALA A 162 -10.57 -5.74 -15.55
N LYS A 163 -9.36 -5.80 -16.11
CA LYS A 163 -8.65 -7.00 -16.46
C LYS A 163 -7.24 -6.88 -15.90
N GLU A 164 -6.85 -7.84 -15.06
CA GLU A 164 -5.48 -7.92 -14.55
C GLU A 164 -4.51 -8.13 -15.71
N VAL A 165 -3.41 -7.37 -15.68
CA VAL A 165 -2.36 -7.42 -16.70
C VAL A 165 -1.02 -7.82 -16.09
N TYR A 166 -0.81 -7.49 -14.81
CA TYR A 166 0.41 -7.86 -14.10
C TYR A 166 0.22 -7.81 -12.58
N PRO A 167 0.81 -8.70 -11.79
CA PRO A 167 1.33 -10.00 -12.19
C PRO A 167 0.19 -10.96 -12.54
N ASP A 168 0.43 -11.92 -13.45
CA ASP A 168 -0.51 -13.01 -13.75
C ASP A 168 -0.47 -14.07 -12.65
N SER A 169 -0.72 -13.67 -11.41
CA SER A 169 -0.71 -14.58 -10.25
C SER A 169 -2.10 -15.19 -10.09
N ASN A 170 -2.25 -16.46 -10.47
CA ASN A 170 -3.49 -17.23 -10.34
C ASN A 170 -3.94 -17.48 -8.89
N ILE A 171 -3.18 -17.05 -7.88
CA ILE A 171 -3.35 -17.50 -6.49
C ILE A 171 -4.56 -16.80 -5.83
N TYR A 172 -4.85 -15.54 -6.16
CA TYR A 172 -6.00 -14.80 -5.64
C TYR A 172 -6.60 -13.88 -6.72
N LYS A 173 -7.57 -14.38 -7.50
CA LYS A 173 -8.34 -13.53 -8.43
C LYS A 173 -9.32 -12.70 -7.63
N ILE A 174 -8.91 -11.48 -7.27
CA ILE A 174 -9.78 -10.53 -6.57
C ILE A 174 -10.69 -9.90 -7.62
N PRO A 175 -12.01 -10.16 -7.60
CA PRO A 175 -12.91 -9.60 -8.59
C PRO A 175 -12.95 -8.07 -8.48
N VAL A 176 -12.53 -7.38 -9.53
CA VAL A 176 -12.70 -5.93 -9.62
C VAL A 176 -14.11 -5.62 -10.07
N THR A 177 -14.76 -4.72 -9.36
CA THR A 177 -16.12 -4.30 -9.72
C THR A 177 -16.11 -3.44 -10.97
N ASP A 178 -17.06 -3.72 -11.85
CA ASP A 178 -17.30 -2.92 -13.04
C ASP A 178 -17.53 -1.45 -12.65
N ILE A 179 -16.75 -0.54 -13.22
CA ILE A 179 -16.91 0.90 -12.99
C ILE A 179 -17.97 1.41 -13.98
N PRO A 180 -19.03 2.09 -13.52
CA PRO A 180 -20.01 2.68 -14.43
C PRO A 180 -19.35 3.66 -15.41
N PHE A 181 -19.81 3.65 -16.66
CA PHE A 181 -19.24 4.49 -17.72
C PHE A 181 -19.12 5.96 -17.31
N GLU A 182 -20.19 6.54 -16.75
CA GLU A 182 -20.21 7.96 -16.39
C GLU A 182 -19.23 8.31 -15.27
N THR A 183 -18.94 7.38 -14.36
CA THR A 183 -18.03 7.63 -13.22
C THR A 183 -16.62 7.95 -13.70
N LEU A 184 -16.13 7.21 -14.70
CA LEU A 184 -14.77 7.35 -15.21
C LEU A 184 -14.63 8.51 -16.20
N ILE A 185 -15.69 8.77 -16.99
CA ILE A 185 -15.67 9.77 -18.06
C ILE A 185 -15.98 11.19 -17.57
N LYS A 186 -16.76 11.35 -16.50
CA LYS A 186 -17.20 12.67 -16.01
C LYS A 186 -16.09 13.70 -15.86
N ASN A 187 -14.91 13.26 -15.43
CA ASN A 187 -13.74 14.12 -15.17
C ASN A 187 -12.64 13.99 -16.23
N ASP A 188 -12.89 13.29 -17.34
CA ASP A 188 -11.89 13.10 -18.40
C ASP A 188 -12.17 14.01 -19.61
N PRO A 189 -11.45 15.14 -19.74
CA PRO A 189 -11.68 16.08 -20.83
C PRO A 189 -11.26 15.54 -22.21
N HIS A 190 -10.54 14.41 -22.24
CA HIS A 190 -10.06 13.81 -23.49
C HIS A 190 -10.97 12.68 -24.00
N TRP A 191 -12.07 12.39 -23.30
CA TRP A 191 -13.06 11.43 -23.77
C TRP A 191 -14.18 12.16 -24.52
N LEU A 192 -14.31 11.87 -25.82
CA LEU A 192 -15.17 12.68 -26.72
C LEU A 192 -16.52 12.04 -27.03
N LEU A 193 -16.70 10.75 -26.74
CA LEU A 193 -17.90 10.01 -27.16
C LEU A 193 -18.88 9.82 -26.00
N THR A 194 -20.13 10.25 -26.18
CA THR A 194 -21.19 9.98 -25.19
C THR A 194 -21.57 8.50 -25.18
N LYS A 195 -22.19 8.05 -24.07
CA LYS A 195 -22.71 6.70 -23.90
C LYS A 195 -23.64 6.29 -25.04
N GLU A 196 -24.57 7.16 -25.44
CA GLU A 196 -25.55 6.92 -26.52
C GLU A 196 -24.85 6.78 -27.86
N THR A 197 -23.83 7.61 -28.11
CA THR A 197 -23.06 7.58 -29.35
C THR A 197 -22.33 6.24 -29.50
N ILE A 198 -21.72 5.74 -28.42
CA ILE A 198 -21.03 4.45 -28.41
C ILE A 198 -22.03 3.31 -28.64
N LEU A 199 -23.17 3.33 -27.95
CA LEU A 199 -24.21 2.30 -28.12
C LEU A 199 -24.77 2.28 -29.55
N ARG A 200 -24.99 3.45 -30.17
CA ARG A 200 -25.41 3.56 -31.58
C ARG A 200 -24.35 3.06 -32.55
N LYS A 201 -23.08 3.42 -32.32
CA LYS A 201 -21.95 2.96 -33.15
C LYS A 201 -21.69 1.45 -33.00
N ASN A 202 -21.98 0.88 -31.83
CA ASN A 202 -21.92 -0.56 -31.63
C ASN A 202 -23.04 -1.29 -32.40
N LYS A 203 -24.28 -0.79 -32.37
CA LYS A 203 -25.39 -1.35 -33.17
C LYS A 203 -25.14 -1.34 -34.69
N THR A 204 -24.30 -0.41 -35.16
CA THR A 204 -23.90 -0.29 -36.58
C THR A 204 -22.57 -0.98 -36.88
N SER A 205 -22.02 -1.75 -35.92
CA SER A 205 -20.74 -2.45 -36.03
C SER A 205 -19.52 -1.57 -36.35
N ILE A 206 -19.61 -0.26 -36.09
CA ILE A 206 -18.50 0.69 -36.23
C ILE A 206 -17.54 0.56 -35.05
N ILE A 207 -18.07 0.25 -33.86
CA ILE A 207 -17.29 0.01 -32.63
C ILE A 207 -17.67 -1.38 -32.12
N ASN A 208 -16.68 -2.26 -31.94
CA ASN A 208 -16.89 -3.56 -31.31
C ASN A 208 -16.66 -3.45 -29.80
N LEU A 209 -17.53 -4.10 -29.02
CA LEU A 209 -17.33 -4.32 -27.58
C LEU A 209 -17.09 -5.81 -27.33
N PRO A 210 -16.18 -6.20 -26.42
CA PRO A 210 -15.38 -5.34 -25.56
C PRO A 210 -14.30 -4.55 -26.32
N SER A 211 -14.07 -3.29 -25.93
CA SER A 211 -13.03 -2.42 -26.50
C SER A 211 -12.01 -2.08 -25.43
N LYS A 212 -10.72 -2.18 -25.76
CA LYS A 212 -9.65 -1.68 -24.87
C LYS A 212 -9.81 -0.17 -24.68
N SER A 213 -9.67 0.29 -23.44
CA SER A 213 -9.71 1.72 -23.08
C SER A 213 -8.31 2.22 -22.73
N PRO A 214 -8.07 3.55 -22.67
CA PRO A 214 -6.79 4.10 -22.21
C PRO A 214 -6.61 4.02 -20.69
N TYR A 215 -7.56 3.46 -19.95
CA TYR A 215 -7.55 3.50 -18.49
C TYR A 215 -6.86 2.28 -17.88
N PHE A 216 -6.06 2.53 -16.85
CA PHE A 216 -5.50 1.50 -15.97
C PHE A 216 -5.62 1.93 -14.51
N ALA A 217 -5.56 0.99 -13.58
CA ALA A 217 -5.41 1.25 -12.16
C ALA A 217 -4.27 0.42 -11.58
N ILE A 218 -3.72 0.91 -10.47
CA ILE A 218 -2.79 0.17 -9.65
C ILE A 218 -3.56 -0.29 -8.42
N ARG A 219 -3.52 -1.58 -8.14
CA ARG A 219 -4.20 -2.17 -6.99
C ARG A 219 -3.15 -2.66 -6.00
N ALA A 220 -3.06 -2.04 -4.83
CA ALA A 220 -2.23 -2.57 -3.76
C ALA A 220 -2.94 -3.77 -3.12
N ARG A 221 -2.24 -4.89 -3.05
CA ARG A 221 -2.63 -6.05 -2.27
C ARG A 221 -1.90 -5.94 -0.95
N ASN A 222 -2.65 -5.67 0.09
CA ASN A 222 -2.10 -5.51 1.42
C ASN A 222 -2.60 -6.71 2.25
N LEU A 223 -1.75 -7.74 2.37
CA LEU A 223 -2.00 -8.89 3.22
C LEU A 223 -1.93 -8.46 4.69
N ILE A 224 -3.09 -8.52 5.37
CA ILE A 224 -3.17 -8.13 6.79
C ILE A 224 -2.38 -9.10 7.66
N THR A 225 -2.27 -10.37 7.28
CA THR A 225 -1.47 -11.36 8.01
C THR A 225 -0.01 -10.94 8.13
N ASN A 226 0.59 -10.38 7.08
CA ASN A 226 1.97 -9.85 7.13
C ASN A 226 2.07 -8.68 8.11
N LEU A 227 1.10 -7.75 8.08
CA LEU A 227 1.04 -6.66 9.05
C LEU A 227 0.96 -7.17 10.50
N LEU A 228 0.06 -8.13 10.76
CA LEU A 228 -0.13 -8.71 12.09
C LEU A 228 1.14 -9.42 12.58
N LYS A 229 1.85 -10.17 11.72
CA LYS A 229 3.15 -10.77 12.06
C LYS A 229 4.19 -9.73 12.48
N GLY A 230 4.27 -8.61 11.76
CA GLY A 230 5.16 -7.51 12.14
C GLY A 230 4.79 -6.89 13.48
N ILE A 231 3.51 -6.62 13.70
CA ILE A 231 3.01 -6.09 14.99
C ILE A 231 3.30 -7.08 16.13
N LEU A 232 3.12 -8.38 15.89
CA LEU A 232 3.37 -9.43 16.88
C LEU A 232 4.83 -9.39 17.37
N VAL A 233 5.78 -9.40 16.44
CA VAL A 233 7.22 -9.34 16.75
C VAL A 233 7.57 -8.00 17.40
N LEU A 234 7.04 -6.89 16.88
CA LEU A 234 7.23 -5.57 17.47
C LEU A 234 6.81 -5.54 18.93
N MET A 235 5.59 -5.99 19.25
CA MET A 235 5.08 -5.98 20.62
C MET A 235 5.87 -6.88 21.55
N ASN A 236 6.37 -8.01 21.05
CA ASN A 236 7.21 -8.91 21.83
C ASN A 236 8.55 -8.25 22.21
N GLU A 237 9.24 -7.63 21.24
CA GLU A 237 10.52 -6.95 21.49
C GLU A 237 10.34 -5.70 22.37
N LEU A 238 9.27 -4.93 22.16
CA LEU A 238 8.93 -3.79 23.01
C LEU A 238 8.70 -4.20 24.46
N HIS A 239 8.04 -5.35 24.68
CA HIS A 239 7.81 -5.85 26.03
C HIS A 239 9.12 -6.22 26.72
N LYS A 240 10.05 -6.87 26.00
CA LYS A 240 11.38 -7.20 26.52
C LYS A 240 12.19 -5.96 26.88
N GLU A 241 12.25 -4.96 25.99
CA GLU A 241 12.93 -3.69 26.30
C GLU A 241 12.30 -2.98 27.50
N TYR A 242 10.96 -3.02 27.62
CA TYR A 242 10.28 -2.44 28.76
C TYR A 242 10.61 -3.16 30.08
N GLU A 243 10.62 -4.50 30.10
CA GLU A 243 11.02 -5.29 31.29
C GLU A 243 12.49 -5.06 31.67
N GLU A 244 13.38 -4.94 30.67
CA GLU A 244 14.78 -4.57 30.89
C GLU A 244 14.89 -3.19 31.53
N TRP A 245 14.18 -2.20 31.01
CA TRP A 245 14.17 -0.86 31.58
C TRP A 245 13.57 -0.84 33.00
N GLU A 246 12.47 -1.55 33.25
CA GLU A 246 11.85 -1.61 34.57
C GLU A 246 12.78 -2.25 35.61
N SER A 247 13.55 -3.26 35.20
CA SER A 247 14.48 -3.97 36.10
C SER A 247 15.83 -3.27 36.32
N THR A 248 16.36 -2.61 35.29
CA THR A 248 17.71 -1.99 35.33
C THR A 248 17.69 -0.48 35.47
N GLY A 249 16.59 0.18 35.08
CA GLY A 249 16.46 1.63 34.97
C GLY A 249 17.14 2.22 33.72
N THR A 250 17.70 1.39 32.84
CA THR A 250 18.44 1.82 31.64
C THR A 250 18.09 0.95 30.45
N LEU A 251 18.33 1.46 29.24
CA LEU A 251 18.25 0.69 28.00
C LEU A 251 19.65 0.66 27.40
N GLU A 252 20.25 -0.51 27.26
CA GLU A 252 21.64 -0.63 26.79
C GLU A 252 21.78 -0.33 25.29
N ILE A 253 20.75 -0.63 24.49
CA ILE A 253 20.80 -0.58 23.03
C ILE A 253 20.06 0.66 22.51
N ARG A 254 20.80 1.58 21.89
CA ARG A 254 20.28 2.75 21.15
C ARG A 254 20.90 2.80 19.76
N ASP A 255 20.49 1.88 18.91
CA ASP A 255 21.03 1.67 17.57
C ASP A 255 20.16 2.26 16.46
N ILE A 256 18.93 2.69 16.77
CA ILE A 256 18.00 3.27 15.80
C ILE A 256 18.21 4.78 15.73
N GLU A 257 18.56 5.32 14.57
CA GLU A 257 18.61 6.77 14.33
C GLU A 257 17.23 7.27 13.88
N ILE A 258 16.62 8.18 14.63
CA ILE A 258 15.45 8.93 14.14
C ILE A 258 15.94 9.83 13.01
N THR A 259 15.57 9.49 11.77
CA THR A 259 16.19 10.05 10.56
C THR A 259 16.09 11.57 10.51
N HIS A 260 14.94 12.10 10.95
CA HIS A 260 14.65 13.53 10.90
C HIS A 260 15.32 14.33 12.03
N LEU A 261 15.46 13.73 13.22
CA LEU A 261 16.00 14.40 14.40
C LEU A 261 17.51 14.18 14.56
N LYS A 262 18.09 13.18 13.88
CA LYS A 262 19.49 12.78 14.03
C LYS A 262 19.86 12.37 15.45
N ILE A 263 18.89 11.77 16.16
CA ILE A 263 19.02 11.27 17.52
C ILE A 263 18.97 9.75 17.49
N ARG A 264 19.87 9.09 18.22
CA ARG A 264 19.83 7.64 18.41
C ARG A 264 18.99 7.24 19.62
N VAL A 265 18.11 6.27 19.41
CA VAL A 265 17.10 5.82 20.36
C VAL A 265 17.00 4.29 20.35
N SER A 266 16.40 3.72 21.38
CA SER A 266 16.00 2.31 21.42
C SER A 266 14.68 2.10 20.66
N LEU A 267 14.27 0.84 20.46
CA LEU A 267 12.98 0.53 19.84
C LEU A 267 11.81 1.03 20.69
N LEU A 268 11.87 0.84 22.00
CA LEU A 268 10.88 1.33 22.96
C LEU A 268 10.75 2.85 22.91
N GLU A 269 11.87 3.58 22.90
CA GLU A 269 11.88 5.04 22.78
C GLU A 269 11.25 5.51 21.47
N LEU A 270 11.56 4.87 20.33
CA LEU A 270 10.96 5.17 19.03
C LEU A 270 9.46 4.90 19.02
N PHE A 271 9.04 3.75 19.52
CA PHE A 271 7.63 3.36 19.55
C PHE A 271 6.80 4.27 20.46
N LEU A 272 7.30 4.57 21.67
CA LEU A 272 6.66 5.53 22.57
C LEU A 272 6.58 6.92 21.96
N SER A 273 7.59 7.34 21.18
CA SER A 273 7.55 8.60 20.42
C SER A 273 6.44 8.59 19.37
N CYS A 274 6.27 7.48 18.64
CA CYS A 274 5.15 7.30 17.70
C CYS A 274 3.81 7.43 18.41
N CYS A 275 3.60 6.68 19.50
CA CYS A 275 2.36 6.69 20.27
C CYS A 275 2.09 8.07 20.89
N TYR A 276 3.12 8.75 21.39
CA TYR A 276 3.00 10.07 22.00
C TYR A 276 2.55 11.11 20.99
N ILE A 277 3.22 11.22 19.84
CA ILE A 277 2.84 12.16 18.78
C ILE A 277 1.47 11.82 18.22
N PHE A 278 1.17 10.54 17.98
CA PHE A 278 -0.15 10.12 17.51
C PHE A 278 -1.26 10.53 18.49
N LYS A 279 -1.06 10.30 19.80
CA LYS A 279 -2.01 10.71 20.83
C LYS A 279 -2.21 12.23 20.84
N LYS A 280 -1.12 13.00 20.79
CA LYS A 280 -1.18 14.48 20.74
C LYS A 280 -2.01 14.96 19.54
N MET A 281 -1.74 14.42 18.35
CA MET A 281 -2.50 14.72 17.13
C MET A 281 -3.97 14.31 17.23
N TYR A 282 -4.25 13.14 17.82
CA TYR A 282 -5.61 12.61 17.94
C TYR A 282 -6.45 13.37 18.97
N ASP A 283 -5.88 13.65 20.15
CA ASP A 283 -6.52 14.41 21.23
C ASP A 283 -6.86 15.84 20.78
N GLU A 284 -5.95 16.50 20.04
CA GLU A 284 -6.18 17.84 19.45
C GLU A 284 -7.37 17.85 18.48
N LYS A 285 -7.63 16.75 17.76
CA LYS A 285 -8.62 16.70 16.67
C LYS A 285 -9.97 16.10 17.07
N TYR A 286 -9.99 15.12 17.99
CA TYR A 286 -11.18 14.31 18.26
C TYR A 286 -11.60 14.26 19.73
N GLY A 287 -10.80 14.81 20.66
CA GLY A 287 -11.04 14.75 22.10
C GLY A 287 -10.77 13.36 22.70
N SER A 288 -10.49 13.34 24.00
CA SER A 288 -9.91 12.21 24.76
C SER A 288 -10.85 11.00 25.00
N ASP A 289 -12.11 11.05 24.61
CA ASP A 289 -13.15 10.23 25.25
C ASP A 289 -13.56 8.95 24.49
N LYS A 290 -12.73 8.47 23.56
CA LYS A 290 -12.98 7.19 22.86
C LYS A 290 -11.73 6.32 22.78
N ILE A 291 -11.35 5.77 23.93
CA ILE A 291 -10.46 4.62 23.98
C ILE A 291 -11.31 3.38 23.68
N ILE A 292 -10.94 2.63 22.64
CA ILE A 292 -11.52 1.32 22.38
C ILE A 292 -11.03 0.40 23.49
N ASP A 293 -11.93 -0.05 24.36
CA ASP A 293 -11.62 -1.03 25.40
C ASP A 293 -11.39 -2.40 24.76
N LEU A 294 -10.13 -2.72 24.50
CA LEU A 294 -9.70 -4.02 23.99
C LEU A 294 -9.36 -4.91 25.17
N SER A 295 -9.93 -6.11 25.23
CA SER A 295 -9.65 -7.07 26.30
C SER A 295 -8.29 -7.75 26.18
N ARG A 296 -7.73 -7.81 24.96
CA ARG A 296 -6.45 -8.44 24.64
C ARG A 296 -5.68 -7.63 23.58
N TYR A 297 -4.36 -7.77 23.57
CA TYR A 297 -3.49 -7.24 22.50
C TYR A 297 -2.62 -8.35 21.90
N LEU A 298 -2.17 -8.11 20.66
CA LEU A 298 -1.33 -9.04 19.93
C LEU A 298 0.09 -9.03 20.50
N CYS A 299 0.55 -10.16 21.02
CA CYS A 299 1.89 -10.33 21.58
C CYS A 299 2.21 -11.82 21.63
N TYR A 300 3.41 -12.20 21.17
CA TYR A 300 3.83 -13.60 21.19
C TYR A 300 4.13 -14.04 22.63
N ASN A 301 3.63 -15.20 23.02
CA ASN A 301 3.74 -15.77 24.36
C ASN A 301 4.40 -17.15 24.37
N GLY A 302 5.06 -17.53 23.26
CA GLY A 302 5.82 -18.76 23.17
C GLY A 302 7.30 -18.58 23.53
N GLU A 303 8.07 -19.65 23.38
CA GLU A 303 9.49 -19.70 23.75
C GLU A 303 10.44 -19.41 22.58
N LEU A 304 9.93 -19.33 21.35
CA LEU A 304 10.75 -19.07 20.17
C LEU A 304 11.32 -17.65 20.20
N THR A 305 12.58 -17.53 19.78
CA THR A 305 13.31 -16.26 19.73
C THR A 305 13.62 -15.81 18.30
N ASP A 306 13.68 -16.73 17.33
CA ASP A 306 13.86 -16.40 15.92
C ASP A 306 12.54 -15.95 15.29
N PHE A 307 12.55 -14.81 14.59
CA PHE A 307 11.34 -14.25 14.01
C PHE A 307 10.75 -15.10 12.89
N ASN A 308 11.58 -15.78 12.08
CA ASN A 308 11.07 -16.65 11.02
C ASN A 308 10.38 -17.88 11.61
N ASP A 309 10.90 -18.42 12.71
CA ASP A 309 10.27 -19.54 13.40
C ASP A 309 8.92 -19.12 14.00
N ILE A 310 8.84 -17.93 14.61
CA ILE A 310 7.56 -17.35 15.09
C ILE A 310 6.58 -17.16 13.93
N TYR A 311 7.04 -16.69 12.76
CA TYR A 311 6.19 -16.52 11.57
C TYR A 311 5.68 -17.84 11.02
N GLN A 312 6.52 -18.88 11.00
CA GLN A 312 6.12 -20.22 10.59
C GLN A 312 5.11 -20.82 11.56
N GLU A 313 5.29 -20.61 12.87
CA GLU A 313 4.33 -21.05 13.88
C GLU A 313 2.99 -20.33 13.71
N TYR A 314 3.01 -19.00 13.54
CA TYR A 314 1.81 -18.21 13.25
C TYR A 314 1.08 -18.72 12.00
N ASP A 315 1.81 -18.98 10.91
CA ASP A 315 1.27 -19.51 9.66
C ASP A 315 0.68 -20.91 9.82
N SER A 316 1.29 -21.76 10.64
CA SER A 316 0.80 -23.11 10.92
C SER A 316 -0.62 -23.07 11.51
N TYR A 317 -0.91 -22.10 12.38
CA TYR A 317 -2.24 -21.90 12.93
C TYR A 317 -3.17 -21.23 11.93
N ILE A 318 -2.79 -20.09 11.36
CA ILE A 318 -3.66 -19.27 10.52
C ILE A 318 -4.12 -19.98 9.25
N TYR A 319 -3.25 -20.81 8.65
CA TYR A 319 -3.56 -21.57 7.45
C TYR A 319 -4.15 -22.96 7.71
N THR A 320 -4.31 -23.35 8.98
CA THR A 320 -5.03 -24.58 9.34
C THR A 320 -6.48 -24.50 8.87
N ARG A 321 -6.96 -25.57 8.24
CA ARG A 321 -8.36 -25.73 7.83
C ARG A 321 -9.04 -26.73 8.77
N PRO A 322 -9.78 -26.27 9.79
CA PRO A 322 -10.48 -27.17 10.69
C PRO A 322 -11.58 -27.94 9.96
N ASN A 323 -11.77 -29.21 10.32
CA ASN A 323 -12.81 -30.06 9.74
C ASN A 323 -14.12 -30.01 10.54
N THR A 324 -14.04 -29.64 11.83
CA THR A 324 -15.18 -29.53 12.75
C THR A 324 -15.18 -28.21 13.49
N ARG A 325 -16.34 -27.78 14.01
CA ARG A 325 -16.46 -26.56 14.83
C ARG A 325 -15.71 -26.67 16.15
N THR A 326 -15.67 -27.87 16.74
CA THR A 326 -14.91 -28.11 17.97
C THR A 326 -13.41 -27.94 17.75
N GLU A 327 -12.87 -28.55 16.68
CA GLU A 327 -11.46 -28.39 16.30
C GLU A 327 -11.11 -26.93 16.02
N GLN A 328 -11.98 -26.19 15.31
CA GLN A 328 -11.79 -24.76 15.09
C GLN A 328 -11.68 -24.01 16.41
N LYS A 329 -12.62 -24.25 17.35
CA LYS A 329 -12.64 -23.57 18.63
C LYS A 329 -11.38 -23.86 19.46
N GLU A 330 -10.98 -25.13 19.55
CA GLU A 330 -9.75 -25.54 20.25
C GLU A 330 -8.52 -24.87 19.64
N LYS A 331 -8.38 -24.89 18.32
CA LYS A 331 -7.27 -24.23 17.63
C LYS A 331 -7.27 -22.72 17.76
N LEU A 332 -8.45 -22.09 17.78
CA LEU A 332 -8.58 -20.65 17.99
C LEU A 332 -8.23 -20.26 19.42
N GLU A 333 -8.56 -21.08 20.41
CA GLU A 333 -8.15 -20.89 21.80
C GLU A 333 -6.65 -21.06 21.98
N GLU A 334 -6.05 -22.12 21.41
CA GLU A 334 -4.59 -22.29 21.36
C GLU A 334 -3.90 -21.07 20.72
N PHE A 335 -4.37 -20.66 19.54
CA PHE A 335 -3.86 -19.50 18.83
C PHE A 335 -3.98 -18.23 19.69
N THR A 336 -5.12 -18.00 20.33
CA THR A 336 -5.33 -16.81 21.15
C THR A 336 -4.43 -16.81 22.38
N ASN A 337 -4.21 -17.96 23.01
CA ASN A 337 -3.32 -18.06 24.17
C ASN A 337 -1.84 -17.89 23.82
N LEU A 338 -1.45 -18.26 22.60
CA LEU A 338 -0.08 -18.14 22.11
C LEU A 338 0.25 -16.75 21.54
N PHE A 339 -0.69 -16.09 20.88
CA PHE A 339 -0.43 -14.84 20.14
C PHE A 339 -1.12 -13.60 20.72
N TYR A 340 -1.89 -13.74 21.81
CA TYR A 340 -2.51 -12.60 22.48
C TYR A 340 -2.30 -12.65 23.99
N ARG A 341 -2.10 -11.48 24.58
CA ARG A 341 -2.04 -11.29 26.04
C ARG A 341 -3.20 -10.42 26.53
N PRO A 342 -3.65 -10.59 27.79
CA PRO A 342 -4.63 -9.70 28.40
C PRO A 342 -4.14 -8.25 28.41
N MET A 343 -5.04 -7.29 28.15
CA MET A 343 -4.65 -5.88 28.08
C MET A 343 -4.12 -5.32 29.42
N THR A 344 -4.42 -5.98 30.53
CA THR A 344 -3.86 -5.70 31.87
C THR A 344 -2.34 -5.90 31.94
N GLU A 345 -1.77 -6.71 31.05
CA GLU A 345 -0.33 -6.98 30.94
C GLU A 345 0.35 -6.04 29.94
N ASN A 346 -0.39 -5.21 29.21
CA ASN A 346 0.21 -4.22 28.33
C ASN A 346 0.85 -3.11 29.18
N PHE A 347 2.08 -2.70 28.85
CA PHE A 347 2.74 -1.58 29.52
C PHE A 347 2.13 -0.22 29.13
N LEU A 348 1.41 -0.16 28.01
CA LEU A 348 0.58 0.98 27.60
C LEU A 348 -0.83 0.88 28.20
N ARG A 349 -0.93 0.93 29.53
CA ARG A 349 -2.24 0.91 30.20
C ARG A 349 -2.96 2.25 30.03
N SER A 350 -4.29 2.24 30.15
CA SER A 350 -5.14 3.43 30.00
C SER A 350 -4.83 4.55 31.00
N ASP A 351 -4.27 4.21 32.16
CA ASP A 351 -3.80 5.12 33.20
C ASP A 351 -2.35 5.60 33.00
N THR A 352 -1.60 4.94 32.10
CA THR A 352 -0.21 5.31 31.80
C THR A 352 -0.20 6.45 30.80
N ASN A 353 0.15 7.65 31.27
CA ASN A 353 0.40 8.75 30.36
C ASN A 353 1.70 8.46 29.58
N ILE A 354 1.56 8.06 28.32
CA ILE A 354 2.66 7.74 27.39
C ILE A 354 3.74 8.84 27.40
N GLY A 355 3.32 10.11 27.51
CA GLY A 355 4.25 11.23 27.59
C GLY A 355 5.10 11.23 28.86
N ASP A 356 4.53 10.82 30.00
CA ASP A 356 5.24 10.73 31.28
C ASP A 356 6.19 9.53 31.29
N LEU A 357 5.77 8.40 30.71
CA LEU A 357 6.64 7.23 30.56
C LEU A 357 7.83 7.56 29.65
N LEU A 358 7.59 8.20 28.50
CA LEU A 358 8.66 8.64 27.61
C LEU A 358 9.59 9.65 28.29
N TYR A 359 9.05 10.54 29.13
CA TYR A 359 9.86 11.48 29.91
C TYR A 359 10.74 10.75 30.95
N GLN A 360 10.24 9.69 31.59
CA GLN A 360 11.01 8.89 32.54
C GLN A 360 12.16 8.13 31.86
N ILE A 361 11.90 7.55 30.69
CA ILE A 361 12.90 6.80 29.92
C ILE A 361 13.94 7.74 29.29
N ASN A 362 13.46 8.79 28.62
CA ASN A 362 14.31 9.74 27.89
C ASN A 362 13.74 11.16 27.92
N PRO A 363 14.07 11.95 28.96
CA PRO A 363 13.60 13.32 29.09
C PRO A 363 13.98 14.21 27.90
N SER A 364 15.18 14.02 27.36
CA SER A 364 15.70 14.84 26.27
C SER A 364 14.90 14.64 24.98
N LEU A 365 14.62 13.39 24.62
CA LEU A 365 13.80 13.07 23.45
C LEU A 365 12.39 13.63 23.60
N LYS A 366 11.78 13.47 24.77
CA LYS A 366 10.43 14.00 25.04
C LYS A 366 10.36 15.52 24.86
N LEU A 367 11.33 16.26 25.39
CA LEU A 367 11.41 17.71 25.24
C LEU A 367 11.59 18.11 23.77
N THR A 368 12.45 17.41 23.03
CA THR A 368 12.61 17.64 21.58
C THR A 368 11.31 17.41 20.82
N LEU A 369 10.49 16.42 21.19
CA LEU A 369 9.19 16.19 20.57
C LEU A 369 8.16 17.27 20.94
N ASP A 370 8.24 17.84 22.15
CA ASP A 370 7.34 18.90 22.61
C ASP A 370 7.57 20.24 21.91
N GLU A 371 8.80 20.50 21.47
CA GLU A 371 9.20 21.68 20.69
C GLU A 371 8.55 21.75 19.29
N TRP A 372 7.71 20.78 18.93
CA TRP A 372 6.94 20.74 17.68
C TRP A 372 5.48 21.17 17.93
N PRO A 373 5.16 22.48 17.85
CA PRO A 373 3.87 23.02 18.26
C PRO A 373 2.75 22.84 17.25
N ASP A 374 3.05 22.75 15.95
CA ASP A 374 2.03 22.83 14.89
C ASP A 374 1.58 21.45 14.40
N PHE A 375 0.26 21.23 14.27
CA PHE A 375 -0.35 19.97 13.82
C PHE A 375 0.20 19.44 12.48
N ASP A 376 0.41 20.33 11.49
CA ASP A 376 0.97 19.94 10.19
C ASP A 376 2.40 19.42 10.32
N ARG A 377 3.19 20.05 11.20
CA ARG A 377 4.57 19.62 11.48
C ARG A 377 4.60 18.32 12.30
N GLN A 378 3.66 18.14 13.22
CA GLN A 378 3.50 16.88 13.95
C GLN A 378 3.11 15.73 13.00
N THR A 379 2.27 15.99 12.00
CA THR A 379 1.91 14.98 10.98
C THR A 379 3.14 14.56 10.17
N ILE A 380 3.96 15.53 9.76
CA ILE A 380 5.23 15.26 9.07
C ILE A 380 6.17 14.46 9.96
N LEU A 381 6.37 14.88 11.22
CA LEU A 381 7.22 14.19 12.17
C LEU A 381 6.74 12.75 12.42
N PHE A 382 5.44 12.55 12.63
CA PHE A 382 4.85 11.23 12.81
C PHE A 382 5.09 10.33 11.60
N SER A 383 5.00 10.86 10.38
CA SER A 383 5.32 10.10 9.17
C SER A 383 6.78 9.62 9.14
N TYR A 384 7.74 10.44 9.60
CA TYR A 384 9.14 10.04 9.72
C TYR A 384 9.33 8.97 10.80
N LEU A 385 8.75 9.16 11.98
CA LEU A 385 8.86 8.19 13.08
C LEU A 385 8.31 6.81 12.70
N ILE A 386 7.14 6.78 12.03
CA ILE A 386 6.53 5.53 11.57
C ILE A 386 7.35 4.89 10.43
N ASN A 387 7.99 5.69 9.58
CA ASN A 387 8.92 5.17 8.57
C ASN A 387 10.16 4.54 9.22
N ASP A 388 10.77 5.22 10.20
CA ASP A 388 11.92 4.70 10.94
C ASP A 388 11.54 3.37 11.66
N LEU A 389 10.33 3.29 12.21
CA LEU A 389 9.80 2.05 12.82
C LEU A 389 9.56 0.95 11.79
N SER A 390 9.07 1.31 10.60
CA SER A 390 8.87 0.37 9.49
C SER A 390 10.20 -0.14 8.95
N ASP A 391 11.23 0.71 8.88
CA ASP A 391 12.58 0.32 8.47
C ASP A 391 13.15 -0.68 9.47
N TRP A 392 13.00 -0.44 10.78
CA TRP A 392 13.40 -1.42 11.80
C TRP A 392 12.70 -2.78 11.59
N LEU A 393 11.39 -2.79 11.36
CA LEU A 393 10.65 -4.04 11.08
C LEU A 393 11.17 -4.77 9.82
N LYS A 394 11.52 -4.03 8.78
CA LYS A 394 12.04 -4.62 7.54
C LYS A 394 13.45 -5.18 7.71
N TYR A 395 14.35 -4.42 8.35
CA TYR A 395 15.75 -4.83 8.49
C TYR A 395 15.94 -5.92 9.55
N THR A 396 15.23 -5.81 10.68
CA THR A 396 15.42 -6.69 11.83
C THR A 396 14.46 -7.87 11.81
N ALA A 397 13.18 -7.63 11.49
CA ALA A 397 12.17 -8.69 11.46
C ALA A 397 11.97 -9.33 10.09
N ASN A 398 12.75 -8.92 9.06
CA ASN A 398 12.67 -9.43 7.69
C ASN A 398 11.23 -9.41 7.14
N MET A 399 10.47 -8.38 7.50
CA MET A 399 9.05 -8.27 7.17
C MET A 399 8.87 -7.76 5.74
N ASP A 400 8.36 -8.62 4.86
CA ASP A 400 7.94 -8.26 3.50
C ASP A 400 6.57 -7.56 3.49
N SER A 401 6.45 -6.43 4.20
CA SER A 401 5.23 -5.64 4.20
C SER A 401 5.41 -4.25 3.59
N PRO A 402 4.30 -3.62 3.13
CA PRO A 402 4.28 -2.19 2.91
C PRO A 402 4.70 -1.44 4.17
N TYR A 403 5.28 -0.25 3.99
CA TYR A 403 5.57 0.68 5.09
C TYR A 403 4.31 0.96 5.92
N LEU A 404 4.43 1.03 7.25
CA LEU A 404 3.30 1.31 8.15
C LEU A 404 2.63 2.66 7.84
N THR A 405 3.40 3.64 7.36
CA THR A 405 2.86 4.92 6.88
C THR A 405 1.84 4.74 5.76
N ASN A 406 2.02 3.76 4.87
CA ASN A 406 1.06 3.46 3.81
C ASN A 406 -0.26 2.95 4.38
N TRP A 407 -0.20 2.16 5.45
CA TRP A 407 -1.38 1.64 6.15
C TRP A 407 -2.13 2.74 6.90
N ILE A 408 -1.41 3.68 7.53
CA ILE A 408 -2.00 4.73 8.36
C ILE A 408 -2.56 5.87 7.51
N TYR A 409 -1.81 6.33 6.51
CA TYR A 409 -2.18 7.51 5.70
C TYR A 409 -2.88 7.15 4.39
N GLY A 410 -2.79 5.90 3.92
CA GLY A 410 -3.54 5.40 2.76
C GLY A 410 -3.21 6.05 1.41
N ASN A 411 -2.25 6.97 1.34
CA ASN A 411 -2.13 7.88 0.19
C ASN A 411 -0.70 8.08 -0.34
N ILE A 412 0.17 7.08 -0.18
CA ILE A 412 1.52 7.10 -0.78
C ILE A 412 1.48 7.33 -2.30
N PHE A 413 0.38 6.97 -2.95
CA PHE A 413 0.25 7.09 -4.38
C PHE A 413 0.07 8.52 -4.89
N ASP A 414 -0.40 9.46 -4.06
CA ASP A 414 -0.38 10.88 -4.42
C ASP A 414 1.06 11.38 -4.54
N ASP A 415 1.94 10.98 -3.63
CA ASP A 415 3.38 11.27 -3.70
C ASP A 415 4.05 10.57 -4.90
N LEU A 416 3.57 9.38 -5.27
CA LEU A 416 4.10 8.60 -6.38
C LEU A 416 3.45 8.92 -7.72
N LYS A 417 2.53 9.89 -7.79
CA LYS A 417 1.82 10.24 -9.02
C LYS A 417 2.77 10.69 -10.12
N GLU A 418 3.84 11.41 -9.78
CA GLU A 418 4.88 11.80 -10.73
C GLU A 418 5.64 10.58 -11.26
N VAL A 419 6.00 9.64 -10.37
CA VAL A 419 6.68 8.39 -10.71
C VAL A 419 5.80 7.56 -11.66
N ILE A 420 4.51 7.39 -11.33
CA ILE A 420 3.56 6.66 -12.15
C ILE A 420 3.39 7.33 -13.52
N ASN A 421 3.23 8.66 -13.55
CA ASN A 421 3.13 9.40 -14.80
C ASN A 421 4.39 9.35 -15.64
N PHE A 422 5.56 9.25 -14.99
CA PHE A 422 6.82 9.09 -15.67
C PHE A 422 6.87 7.74 -16.38
N PHE A 423 6.50 6.64 -15.73
CA PHE A 423 6.67 5.27 -16.26
C PHE A 423 5.47 4.72 -17.03
N LYS A 424 4.27 5.30 -16.91
CA LYS A 424 3.09 4.84 -17.63
C LYS A 424 3.23 5.01 -19.16
N PRO A 425 2.51 4.22 -19.97
CA PRO A 425 2.41 4.48 -21.41
C PRO A 425 1.85 5.88 -21.70
N TYR A 426 2.36 6.54 -22.75
CA TYR A 426 2.05 7.95 -23.08
C TYR A 426 0.55 8.28 -23.16
N ARG A 427 -0.27 7.34 -23.65
CA ARG A 427 -1.72 7.53 -23.81
C ARG A 427 -2.55 6.93 -22.67
N ALA A 428 -1.90 6.28 -21.72
CA ALA A 428 -2.57 5.64 -20.60
C ALA A 428 -2.93 6.65 -19.51
N ARG A 429 -4.09 6.44 -18.90
CA ARG A 429 -4.67 7.31 -17.88
C ARG A 429 -4.92 6.49 -16.63
N LEU A 430 -4.42 6.99 -15.50
CA LEU A 430 -4.67 6.36 -14.21
C LEU A 430 -6.12 6.64 -13.84
N ALA A 431 -6.95 5.59 -13.80
CA ALA A 431 -8.34 5.65 -13.36
C ALA A 431 -8.45 5.79 -11.84
N GLY A 432 -7.48 5.24 -11.12
CA GLY A 432 -7.40 5.32 -9.68
C GLY A 432 -6.37 4.35 -9.12
N ILE A 433 -6.19 4.44 -7.81
CA ILE A 433 -5.51 3.44 -7.01
C ILE A 433 -6.57 2.66 -6.25
N LEU A 434 -6.43 1.34 -6.23
CA LEU A 434 -7.35 0.44 -5.55
C LEU A 434 -6.61 -0.20 -4.37
N ASP A 435 -6.91 0.23 -3.15
CA ASP A 435 -6.37 -0.47 -1.98
C ASP A 435 -7.25 -1.67 -1.65
N THR A 436 -6.65 -2.85 -1.64
CA THR A 436 -7.32 -4.08 -1.24
C THR A 436 -6.65 -4.64 0.00
N LEU A 437 -7.42 -4.67 1.09
CA LEU A 437 -7.04 -5.36 2.30
C LEU A 437 -7.46 -6.83 2.19
N LEU A 438 -6.49 -7.73 2.29
CA LEU A 438 -6.70 -9.17 2.20
C LEU A 438 -6.59 -9.80 3.59
N PHE A 439 -7.72 -10.34 4.06
CA PHE A 439 -7.82 -11.12 5.28
C PHE A 439 -7.71 -12.61 4.94
N ASP A 440 -6.49 -13.12 4.85
CA ASP A 440 -6.26 -14.55 4.59
C ASP A 440 -6.07 -15.33 5.90
N ALA A 441 -7.15 -15.46 6.67
CA ALA A 441 -7.16 -16.16 7.95
C ALA A 441 -8.07 -17.39 7.91
N ARG A 442 -7.55 -18.53 7.44
CA ARG A 442 -8.35 -19.74 7.24
C ARG A 442 -8.94 -20.26 8.55
N LEU A 443 -8.17 -20.22 9.63
CA LEU A 443 -8.62 -20.66 10.94
C LEU A 443 -9.95 -20.02 11.38
N GLY A 444 -10.13 -18.71 11.13
CA GLY A 444 -11.37 -17.99 11.44
C GLY A 444 -12.39 -17.96 10.29
N ASN A 445 -11.92 -18.03 9.04
CA ASN A 445 -12.72 -17.67 7.85
C ASN A 445 -13.02 -18.85 6.89
N THR A 446 -12.81 -20.11 7.30
CA THR A 446 -13.18 -21.26 6.46
C THR A 446 -14.60 -21.75 6.68
N ILE A 447 -15.25 -22.16 5.58
CA ILE A 447 -16.45 -23.01 5.62
C ILE A 447 -16.04 -24.39 6.16
N ILE A 448 -16.72 -24.83 7.22
CA ILE A 448 -16.45 -26.11 7.88
C ILE A 448 -17.31 -27.19 7.24
N VAL A 449 -16.79 -28.41 7.08
CA VAL A 449 -17.52 -29.51 6.43
C VAL A 449 -18.80 -29.88 7.20
N GLU A 450 -18.79 -29.67 8.52
CA GLU A 450 -19.95 -29.81 9.41
C GLU A 450 -21.03 -28.74 9.19
N ASP A 451 -20.71 -27.62 8.54
CA ASP A 451 -21.72 -26.63 8.16
C ASP A 451 -22.58 -27.26 7.06
N ASP A 452 -23.71 -27.85 7.47
CA ASP A 452 -24.72 -28.34 6.54
C ASP A 452 -25.06 -27.23 5.54
N LEU A 453 -24.79 -27.49 4.26
CA LEU A 453 -25.51 -26.85 3.19
C LEU A 453 -26.99 -27.09 3.48
N LYS A 454 -27.67 -26.09 4.00
CA LYS A 454 -29.12 -26.18 4.21
C LYS A 454 -29.68 -26.61 2.86
N LYS A 455 -30.42 -27.73 2.87
CA LYS A 455 -31.04 -28.37 1.69
C LYS A 455 -31.21 -27.37 0.56
N ILE A 456 -30.61 -27.68 -0.58
CA ILE A 456 -30.90 -26.98 -1.83
C ILE A 456 -32.43 -26.97 -1.98
N GLU A 457 -33.05 -25.82 -1.74
CA GLU A 457 -34.47 -25.63 -1.95
C GLU A 457 -34.66 -25.40 -3.44
N VAL A 458 -34.75 -26.50 -4.17
CA VAL A 458 -35.13 -26.47 -5.57
C VAL A 458 -36.61 -26.12 -5.63
N THR A 459 -36.90 -24.87 -5.96
CA THR A 459 -38.28 -24.47 -6.25
C THR A 459 -38.50 -24.69 -7.75
N GLN A 460 -39.00 -25.87 -8.11
CA GLN A 460 -39.46 -26.10 -9.48
C GLN A 460 -40.83 -25.45 -9.64
N ARG A 461 -40.90 -24.41 -10.48
CA ARG A 461 -42.16 -23.82 -10.88
C ARG A 461 -42.55 -24.35 -12.24
N ILE A 462 -43.43 -25.35 -12.24
CA ILE A 462 -44.03 -25.88 -13.47
C ILE A 462 -45.27 -25.06 -13.75
N VAL A 463 -45.19 -24.16 -14.73
CA VAL A 463 -46.36 -23.43 -15.23
C VAL A 463 -46.91 -24.25 -16.40
N ASP A 464 -47.77 -25.19 -16.08
CA ASP A 464 -48.36 -26.10 -17.07
C ASP A 464 -49.47 -25.37 -17.86
N PHE A 465 -50.28 -24.51 -17.20
CA PHE A 465 -51.36 -23.75 -17.85
C PHE A 465 -51.63 -22.40 -17.17
N ASN A 466 -51.97 -21.36 -17.95
CA ASN A 466 -52.54 -20.12 -17.42
C ASN A 466 -54.00 -20.36 -17.01
N THR A 467 -54.26 -20.70 -15.75
CA THR A 467 -55.63 -20.65 -15.21
C THR A 467 -56.05 -19.20 -14.96
N PRO A 468 -57.28 -18.79 -15.32
CA PRO A 468 -57.81 -17.46 -15.00
C PRO A 468 -57.73 -17.23 -13.48
N ASN A 469 -57.11 -16.14 -13.04
CA ASN A 469 -56.88 -15.84 -11.62
C ASN A 469 -58.06 -15.11 -10.96
N SER A 470 -59.26 -15.16 -11.57
CA SER A 470 -60.48 -14.47 -11.11
C SER A 470 -60.36 -12.96 -10.94
N ILE A 471 -59.29 -12.35 -11.47
CA ILE A 471 -59.10 -10.90 -11.47
C ILE A 471 -59.77 -10.34 -12.74
N PRO A 472 -60.73 -9.41 -12.63
CA PRO A 472 -61.37 -8.82 -13.81
C PRO A 472 -60.33 -8.03 -14.61
N CYS A 473 -60.36 -8.10 -15.94
CA CYS A 473 -59.32 -7.47 -16.76
C CYS A 473 -59.41 -5.93 -16.78
N CYS A 474 -60.51 -5.38 -16.27
CA CYS A 474 -60.90 -3.98 -16.38
C CYS A 474 -60.33 -3.07 -15.27
N ILE A 475 -59.23 -3.44 -14.61
CA ILE A 475 -58.73 -2.71 -13.42
C ILE A 475 -57.85 -1.51 -13.80
N TYR A 476 -57.33 -1.47 -15.03
CA TYR A 476 -56.45 -0.39 -15.46
C TYR A 476 -57.26 0.76 -16.11
N PRO A 477 -57.11 2.02 -15.64
CA PRO A 477 -57.89 3.18 -16.11
C PRO A 477 -57.71 3.53 -17.59
N GLU A 478 -56.74 2.91 -18.27
CA GLU A 478 -56.32 3.24 -19.63
C GLU A 478 -56.96 2.32 -20.69
N MET A 479 -57.70 1.29 -20.28
CA MET A 479 -58.45 0.41 -21.19
C MET A 479 -59.93 0.79 -21.22
N GLU A 480 -60.39 1.34 -22.35
CA GLU A 480 -61.82 1.56 -22.61
C GLU A 480 -62.55 0.21 -22.69
N CYS A 481 -63.39 -0.06 -21.69
CA CYS A 481 -64.31 -1.20 -21.73
C CYS A 481 -65.57 -0.76 -22.47
N GLU A 482 -65.90 -1.41 -23.58
CA GLU A 482 -67.02 -1.00 -24.46
C GLU A 482 -68.42 -1.18 -23.85
N ASP A 483 -68.56 -1.74 -22.66
CA ASP A 483 -69.88 -2.03 -22.08
C ASP A 483 -70.12 -1.34 -20.72
N SER A 484 -70.91 -0.26 -20.77
CA SER A 484 -71.31 0.51 -19.59
C SER A 484 -72.49 -0.09 -18.82
N THR A 485 -72.88 -1.35 -19.08
CA THR A 485 -74.05 -2.00 -18.43
C THR A 485 -73.74 -3.22 -17.58
N ALA A 486 -72.48 -3.59 -17.36
CA ALA A 486 -72.11 -4.78 -16.59
C ALA A 486 -72.22 -4.58 -15.06
N THR A 487 -73.42 -4.64 -14.51
CA THR A 487 -73.63 -5.06 -13.11
C THR A 487 -73.20 -6.53 -12.97
N PHE A 488 -72.04 -6.72 -12.33
CA PHE A 488 -71.47 -7.93 -11.73
C PHE A 488 -71.78 -9.30 -12.40
N TYR A 489 -70.72 -9.96 -12.87
CA TYR A 489 -70.64 -11.36 -13.33
C TYR A 489 -71.05 -11.65 -14.80
N SER A 490 -70.57 -10.88 -15.77
CA SER A 490 -70.50 -11.38 -17.16
C SER A 490 -69.15 -12.04 -17.43
N ARG A 491 -69.17 -13.14 -18.19
CA ARG A 491 -67.96 -13.91 -18.57
C ARG A 491 -66.95 -13.04 -19.32
N GLU A 492 -67.43 -12.12 -20.14
CA GLU A 492 -66.61 -11.22 -20.95
C GLU A 492 -65.73 -10.28 -20.11
N THR A 493 -66.12 -10.00 -18.85
CA THR A 493 -65.34 -9.16 -17.93
C THR A 493 -64.07 -9.85 -17.39
N TYR A 494 -64.03 -11.19 -17.43
CA TYR A 494 -62.95 -12.01 -16.84
C TYR A 494 -62.22 -12.88 -17.87
N ASP A 495 -62.73 -12.98 -19.11
CA ASP A 495 -62.26 -13.91 -20.14
C ASP A 495 -61.60 -13.14 -21.31
N CYS A 496 -60.40 -12.61 -21.06
CA CYS A 496 -59.67 -11.73 -21.99
C CYS A 496 -58.95 -12.50 -23.10
N GLY A 497 -59.75 -13.10 -23.97
CA GLY A 497 -59.27 -13.72 -25.21
C GLY A 497 -59.23 -15.25 -25.23
N SER A 498 -59.82 -15.93 -24.24
CA SER A 498 -60.13 -17.35 -24.40
C SER A 498 -61.47 -17.47 -25.15
N LYS A 499 -61.41 -17.95 -26.40
CA LYS A 499 -62.59 -18.12 -27.28
C LYS A 499 -63.20 -19.53 -27.21
N PHE A 500 -62.76 -20.38 -26.28
CA PHE A 500 -63.16 -21.78 -26.25
C PHE A 500 -63.97 -22.11 -25.00
N ASP A 501 -65.18 -22.58 -25.24
CA ASP A 501 -66.07 -23.16 -24.22
C ASP A 501 -65.50 -24.46 -23.67
N ILE A 502 -65.56 -24.58 -22.33
CA ILE A 502 -65.49 -25.79 -21.50
C ILE A 502 -64.78 -26.98 -22.16
N GLY A 503 -63.50 -27.17 -21.82
CA GLY A 503 -62.86 -28.48 -21.90
C GLY A 503 -61.83 -28.72 -23.01
N SER A 504 -61.34 -27.69 -23.72
CA SER A 504 -60.13 -27.84 -24.56
C SER A 504 -58.96 -27.02 -24.00
N CYS A 505 -57.88 -27.69 -23.60
CA CYS A 505 -56.59 -27.04 -23.47
C CYS A 505 -56.09 -26.69 -24.87
N ASP A 506 -55.78 -25.42 -25.11
CA ASP A 506 -55.03 -25.00 -26.28
C ASP A 506 -53.55 -25.23 -25.94
N ASP A 507 -52.99 -26.35 -26.40
CA ASP A 507 -51.54 -26.53 -26.43
C ASP A 507 -50.99 -25.47 -27.37
N ARG A 508 -50.57 -24.32 -26.81
CA ARG A 508 -49.86 -23.30 -27.58
C ARG A 508 -48.58 -23.92 -28.12
N ALA A 509 -48.60 -24.28 -29.41
CA ALA A 509 -47.50 -24.93 -30.13
C ALA A 509 -46.15 -24.17 -30.11
N ASP A 510 -46.11 -22.92 -29.63
CA ASP A 510 -44.94 -22.04 -29.75
C ASP A 510 -44.38 -21.51 -28.41
N TYR A 511 -44.72 -22.11 -27.27
CA TYR A 511 -43.97 -21.87 -26.02
C TYR A 511 -43.30 -23.15 -25.56
N ASP A 512 -41.98 -23.20 -25.74
CA ASP A 512 -41.10 -24.17 -25.10
C ASP A 512 -41.51 -24.32 -23.63
N PHE A 513 -41.67 -25.56 -23.18
CA PHE A 513 -41.95 -25.92 -21.79
C PHE A 513 -40.87 -25.30 -20.89
N ASN A 514 -41.13 -24.12 -20.35
CA ASN A 514 -40.14 -23.37 -19.59
C ASN A 514 -40.14 -23.89 -18.15
N ILE A 515 -39.29 -24.88 -17.90
CA ILE A 515 -38.90 -25.25 -16.54
C ILE A 515 -37.89 -24.20 -16.08
N THR A 516 -38.36 -23.23 -15.32
CA THR A 516 -37.47 -22.35 -14.55
C THR A 516 -37.14 -23.04 -13.24
N GLU A 517 -35.91 -23.52 -13.14
CA GLU A 517 -35.32 -23.99 -11.89
C GLU A 517 -34.63 -22.81 -11.20
N GLU A 518 -35.19 -22.35 -10.08
CA GLU A 518 -34.54 -21.36 -9.23
C GLU A 518 -33.86 -22.09 -8.07
N ILE A 519 -32.53 -22.15 -8.13
CA ILE A 519 -31.70 -22.74 -7.09
C ILE A 519 -31.32 -21.62 -6.12
N TYR A 520 -31.89 -21.64 -4.92
CA TYR A 520 -31.52 -20.75 -3.84
C TYR A 520 -30.48 -21.44 -2.96
N ASP A 521 -29.24 -21.01 -3.06
CA ASP A 521 -28.17 -21.44 -2.17
C ASP A 521 -28.13 -20.49 -0.96
N VAL A 522 -28.64 -20.94 0.19
CA VAL A 522 -28.69 -20.12 1.41
C VAL A 522 -27.61 -20.63 2.36
N TYR A 523 -26.43 -20.02 2.27
CA TYR A 523 -25.39 -20.17 3.28
C TYR A 523 -25.83 -19.44 4.57
N ILE A 524 -26.11 -20.19 5.62
CA ILE A 524 -26.22 -19.62 6.97
C ILE A 524 -24.85 -19.73 7.62
N CYS A 525 -23.99 -18.74 7.39
CA CYS A 525 -22.90 -18.47 8.32
C CYS A 525 -23.55 -18.09 9.65
N ARG A 526 -23.61 -19.00 10.63
CA ARG A 526 -23.99 -18.61 11.99
C ARG A 526 -22.80 -17.85 12.57
N PRO A 527 -22.87 -16.52 12.79
CA PRO A 527 -21.83 -15.85 13.55
C PRO A 527 -21.89 -16.42 14.96
N TYR A 528 -20.83 -17.11 15.36
CA TYR A 528 -20.66 -17.52 16.74
C TYR A 528 -20.05 -16.33 17.48
N ASP A 529 -20.82 -15.77 18.41
CA ASP A 529 -20.48 -14.68 19.32
C ASP A 529 -20.28 -13.28 18.73
N GLU A 530 -21.17 -12.36 19.15
CA GLU A 530 -21.04 -10.90 19.00
C GLU A 530 -19.79 -10.32 19.71
N GLN A 531 -18.97 -11.16 20.34
CA GLN A 531 -17.72 -10.78 21.02
C GLN A 531 -16.45 -11.05 20.21
N TYR A 532 -16.53 -11.80 19.10
CA TYR A 532 -15.37 -12.11 18.25
C TYR A 532 -15.59 -11.59 16.82
N TYR A 533 -15.62 -10.27 16.67
CA TYR A 533 -15.43 -9.65 15.35
C TYR A 533 -13.97 -9.83 14.92
N VAL A 534 -13.64 -11.00 14.37
CA VAL A 534 -12.56 -11.08 13.38
C VAL A 534 -13.19 -10.58 12.09
N GLY A 535 -12.80 -9.36 11.69
CA GLY A 535 -13.35 -8.65 10.54
C GLY A 535 -13.14 -9.42 9.23
N GLY A 536 -14.02 -10.38 8.95
CA GLY A 536 -14.17 -11.02 7.65
C GLY A 536 -14.94 -10.09 6.73
N GLY A 537 -14.25 -9.12 6.14
CA GLY A 537 -14.84 -8.22 5.16
C GLY A 537 -13.77 -7.57 4.31
N VAL A 538 -13.96 -7.56 2.99
CA VAL A 538 -13.20 -6.66 2.11
C VAL A 538 -13.69 -5.24 2.42
N VAL A 539 -12.99 -4.54 3.31
CA VAL A 539 -13.23 -3.11 3.53
C VAL A 539 -12.70 -2.37 2.31
N ARG A 540 -13.61 -1.92 1.45
CA ARG A 540 -13.27 -1.06 0.30
C ARG A 540 -13.43 0.39 0.72
N ASN A 541 -12.31 1.06 0.96
CA ASN A 541 -12.33 2.51 1.10
C ASN A 541 -12.31 3.14 -0.30
N TYR A 542 -13.46 3.63 -0.75
CA TYR A 542 -13.50 4.54 -1.89
C TYR A 542 -13.18 5.95 -1.38
N PHE A 543 -11.90 6.36 -1.45
CA PHE A 543 -11.56 7.76 -1.25
C PHE A 543 -11.80 8.52 -2.56
N TYR A 544 -12.90 9.26 -2.61
CA TYR A 544 -13.06 10.33 -3.60
C TYR A 544 -12.36 11.58 -3.05
N PRO A 545 -11.57 12.31 -3.86
CA PRO A 545 -11.10 13.62 -3.45
C PRO A 545 -12.31 14.54 -3.18
N PRO A 546 -12.29 15.37 -2.13
CA PRO A 546 -13.33 16.36 -1.93
C PRO A 546 -13.37 17.31 -3.15
N PRO A 547 -14.56 17.77 -3.57
CA PRO A 547 -14.64 18.80 -4.59
C PRO A 547 -13.86 20.03 -4.11
N SER A 548 -12.87 20.45 -4.89
CA SER A 548 -12.18 21.72 -4.70
C SER A 548 -13.22 22.85 -4.70
N SER A 549 -13.37 23.52 -3.56
CA SER A 549 -14.04 24.81 -3.45
C SER A 549 -13.11 25.94 -3.86
#